data_AF-A0A1B6F7D0-F1
#
_entry.id   AF-A0A1B6F7D0-F1
#
_cell.length_a   1.000
_cell.length_b   1.000
_cell.length_c   1.000
_cell.angle_alpha   90.00
_cell.angle_beta   90.00
_cell.angle_gamma   90.00
#
_symmetry.space_group_name_H-M   'P 1'
#
loop_
_entity.id
_entity.type
_entity.pdbx_description
1 polymer ?
#
loop_
_entity_poly.entity_id
_entity_poly.type
_entity_poly.pdbx_seq_one_letter_code
_entity_poly.pdbx_strand_id
1 'polypeptide(L)'
;FSDGPLWRRYFDVLSSDCRHYWWATLLYINNYLVPYNMCMSQSWFVSSDFQLYLFSPVLLIPLHKKPKLGLQLTAVFLAITTLGSIWNAITKDLKGAMSFTIDRRTEESLANDYIMTHWRAASFLIGMGLGYFLFKIKQGELVLKMSRAKLWAGWLLSIFFIVFSVFFVSVLEDPEYQPNPWVDIPYMIIHRHLLTWGFVWIILVCTLGHGGWVNKILSWSA
;
A
#
# COMPACT_ATOMS: atom_id res chain seq x y z
N PHE A 1 25.06 -23.89 3.00
CA PHE A 1 25.48 -22.84 2.05
C PHE A 1 25.15 -21.47 2.60
N SER A 2 25.91 -20.95 3.56
CA SER A 2 25.78 -19.56 4.00
C SER A 2 27.03 -19.11 4.79
N ASP A 3 28.06 -18.62 4.09
CA ASP A 3 29.34 -18.14 4.68
C ASP A 3 29.77 -16.78 4.09
N GLY A 4 28.81 -15.94 3.74
CA GLY A 4 29.11 -14.58 3.26
C GLY A 4 29.73 -13.70 4.37
N PRO A 5 30.52 -12.67 4.03
CA PRO A 5 31.19 -11.80 5.01
C PRO A 5 30.20 -11.07 5.94
N LEU A 6 28.95 -10.89 5.51
CA LEU A 6 27.87 -10.31 6.30
C LEU A 6 26.95 -11.36 6.95
N TRP A 7 27.12 -12.64 6.62
CA TRP A 7 26.18 -13.70 7.01
C TRP A 7 26.04 -13.80 8.53
N ARG A 8 27.16 -13.88 9.24
CA ARG A 8 27.16 -14.04 10.70
C ARG A 8 26.44 -12.88 11.40
N ARG A 9 26.72 -11.64 10.95
CA ARG A 9 26.10 -10.43 11.51
C ARG A 9 24.58 -10.39 11.29
N TYR A 10 24.10 -10.72 10.09
CA TYR A 10 22.66 -10.73 9.81
C TYR A 10 21.96 -11.93 10.45
N PHE A 11 22.56 -13.12 10.34
CA PHE A 11 21.98 -14.36 10.83
C PHE A 11 21.88 -14.38 12.36
N ASP A 12 22.87 -13.86 13.09
CA ASP A 12 22.84 -13.83 14.55
C ASP A 12 21.69 -12.93 15.07
N VAL A 13 21.49 -11.76 14.44
CA VAL A 13 20.38 -10.85 14.76
C VAL A 13 19.02 -11.49 14.43
N LEU A 14 18.86 -11.98 13.20
CA LEU A 14 17.62 -12.63 12.74
C LEU A 14 17.27 -13.86 13.59
N SER A 15 18.27 -14.69 13.92
CA SER A 15 18.10 -15.89 14.75
C SER A 15 17.66 -15.54 16.16
N SER A 16 18.19 -14.46 16.74
CA SER A 16 17.80 -13.99 18.08
C SER A 16 16.34 -13.54 18.10
N ASP A 17 15.93 -12.69 17.16
CA ASP A 17 14.54 -12.20 17.09
C ASP A 17 13.56 -13.35 16.81
N CYS A 18 13.93 -14.28 15.91
CA CYS A 18 13.13 -15.45 15.63
C CYS A 18 12.93 -16.36 16.83
N ARG A 19 13.94 -16.57 17.68
CA ARG A 19 13.79 -17.41 18.88
C ARG A 19 12.74 -16.86 19.85
N HIS A 20 12.55 -15.55 19.91
CA HIS A 20 11.63 -14.90 20.83
C HIS A 20 10.25 -14.63 20.22
N TYR A 21 10.18 -14.31 18.92
CA TYR A 21 8.98 -13.74 18.30
C TYR A 21 8.41 -14.52 17.10
N TRP A 22 8.90 -15.73 16.81
CA TRP A 22 8.35 -16.58 15.73
C TRP A 22 6.82 -16.76 15.81
N TRP A 23 6.29 -16.89 17.02
CA TRP A 23 4.86 -17.10 17.27
C TRP A 23 4.01 -15.88 16.87
N ALA A 24 4.54 -14.66 17.01
CA ALA A 24 3.84 -13.44 16.63
C ALA A 24 3.64 -13.35 15.11
N THR A 25 4.57 -13.88 14.33
CA THR A 25 4.44 -14.03 12.88
C THR A 25 3.37 -15.06 12.52
N LEU A 26 3.30 -16.20 13.22
CA LEU A 26 2.27 -17.22 12.97
C LEU A 26 0.86 -16.75 13.32
N LEU A 27 0.74 -15.92 14.35
CA LEU A 27 -0.53 -15.30 14.74
C LEU A 27 -0.88 -14.06 13.89
N TYR A 28 -0.03 -13.67 12.94
CA TYR A 28 -0.21 -12.49 12.09
C TYR A 28 -0.37 -11.18 12.87
N ILE A 29 0.38 -11.00 13.96
CA ILE A 29 0.35 -9.78 14.81
C ILE A 29 1.72 -9.10 14.96
N ASN A 30 2.76 -9.65 14.33
CA ASN A 30 4.14 -9.15 14.45
C ASN A 30 4.30 -7.69 14.02
N ASN A 31 3.50 -7.21 13.07
CA ASN A 31 3.51 -5.82 12.62
C ASN A 31 3.05 -4.81 13.68
N TYR A 32 2.29 -5.25 14.70
CA TYR A 32 1.91 -4.42 15.84
C TYR A 32 2.72 -4.74 17.10
N LEU A 33 2.97 -6.02 17.36
CA LEU A 33 3.58 -6.45 18.62
C LEU A 33 5.09 -6.18 18.66
N VAL A 34 5.78 -6.42 17.55
CA VAL A 34 7.25 -6.35 17.46
C VAL A 34 7.71 -5.71 16.14
N PRO A 35 7.28 -4.47 15.81
CA PRO A 35 7.58 -3.85 14.53
C PRO A 35 9.09 -3.59 14.29
N TYR A 36 9.90 -3.61 15.34
CA TYR A 36 11.37 -3.43 15.25
C TYR A 36 12.15 -4.75 15.24
N ASN A 37 11.61 -5.81 15.87
CA ASN A 37 12.31 -7.07 16.14
C ASN A 37 11.54 -8.25 15.53
N MET A 38 11.11 -8.11 14.27
CA MET A 38 10.36 -9.14 13.56
C MET A 38 11.27 -10.29 13.17
N CYS A 39 10.89 -11.53 13.51
CA CYS A 39 11.59 -12.74 13.07
C CYS A 39 11.84 -12.75 11.55
N MET A 40 10.79 -12.47 10.79
CA MET A 40 10.86 -12.30 9.33
C MET A 40 10.37 -10.90 9.01
N SER A 41 11.28 -9.98 8.71
CA SER A 41 10.92 -8.58 8.42
C SER A 41 9.83 -8.51 7.36
N GLN A 42 9.97 -9.24 6.25
CA GLN A 42 9.00 -9.26 5.16
C GLN A 42 7.61 -9.80 5.56
N SER A 43 7.45 -10.46 6.70
CA SER A 43 6.14 -10.97 7.13
C SER A 43 5.15 -9.88 7.55
N TRP A 44 5.60 -8.63 7.74
CA TRP A 44 4.71 -7.52 8.12
C TRP A 44 3.53 -7.36 7.15
N PHE A 45 3.74 -7.53 5.84
CA PHE A 45 2.68 -7.32 4.84
C PHE A 45 1.66 -8.45 4.88
N VAL A 46 2.10 -9.70 5.10
CA VAL A 46 1.21 -10.86 5.20
C VAL A 46 0.29 -10.70 6.40
N SER A 47 0.83 -10.24 7.53
CA SER A 47 0.05 -9.95 8.73
C SER A 47 -0.95 -8.82 8.50
N SER A 48 -0.52 -7.77 7.81
CA SER A 48 -1.39 -6.67 7.43
C SER A 48 -2.55 -7.09 6.54
N ASP A 49 -2.28 -7.92 5.53
CA ASP A 49 -3.29 -8.43 4.61
C ASP A 49 -4.30 -9.33 5.33
N PHE A 50 -3.83 -10.20 6.22
CA PHE A 50 -4.70 -11.04 7.05
C PHE A 50 -5.64 -10.20 7.93
N GLN A 51 -5.11 -9.16 8.58
CA GLN A 51 -5.91 -8.26 9.43
C GLN A 51 -6.96 -7.48 8.62
N LEU A 52 -6.60 -6.99 7.43
CA LEU A 52 -7.55 -6.31 6.53
C LEU A 52 -8.60 -7.28 5.97
N TYR A 53 -8.20 -8.53 5.71
CA TYR A 53 -9.13 -9.58 5.32
C TYR A 53 -10.17 -9.87 6.41
N LEU A 54 -9.75 -9.99 7.68
CA LEU A 54 -10.66 -10.12 8.82
C LEU A 54 -11.58 -8.91 8.98
N PHE A 55 -11.09 -7.70 8.66
CA PHE A 55 -11.90 -6.48 8.68
C PHE A 55 -12.88 -6.37 7.50
N SER A 56 -12.61 -7.04 6.37
CA SER A 56 -13.38 -6.91 5.13
C SER A 56 -14.90 -7.13 5.27
N PRO A 57 -15.44 -8.03 6.12
CA PRO A 57 -16.89 -8.21 6.26
C PRO A 57 -17.61 -6.94 6.76
N VAL A 58 -16.94 -6.12 7.56
CA VAL A 58 -17.47 -4.83 8.06
C VAL A 58 -17.84 -3.90 6.90
N LEU A 59 -17.14 -4.01 5.77
CA LEU A 59 -17.37 -3.21 4.58
C LEU A 59 -18.20 -3.96 3.53
N LEU A 60 -17.89 -5.23 3.28
CA LEU A 60 -18.53 -6.04 2.25
C LEU A 60 -20.01 -6.31 2.55
N ILE A 61 -20.38 -6.56 3.81
CA ILE A 61 -21.78 -6.82 4.18
C ILE A 61 -22.65 -5.58 3.92
N PRO A 62 -22.28 -4.36 4.38
CA PRO A 62 -22.98 -3.14 3.99
C PRO A 62 -22.93 -2.86 2.48
N LEU A 63 -21.80 -3.06 1.80
CA LEU A 63 -21.71 -2.87 0.34
C LEU A 63 -22.70 -3.75 -0.43
N HIS A 64 -22.91 -4.99 0.03
CA HIS A 64 -23.87 -5.91 -0.58
C HIS A 64 -25.34 -5.55 -0.25
N LYS A 65 -25.65 -5.29 1.03
CA LYS A 65 -27.05 -5.08 1.48
C LYS A 65 -27.56 -3.65 1.30
N LYS A 66 -26.70 -2.66 1.53
CA LYS A 66 -27.02 -1.22 1.50
C LYS A 66 -25.84 -0.47 0.85
N PRO A 67 -25.70 -0.51 -0.48
CA PRO A 67 -24.49 -0.08 -1.17
C PRO A 67 -24.09 1.38 -0.89
N LYS A 68 -25.06 2.28 -0.72
CA LYS A 68 -24.79 3.68 -0.33
C LYS A 68 -24.07 3.76 1.03
N LEU A 69 -24.53 2.99 2.02
CA LEU A 69 -23.92 2.91 3.33
C LEU A 69 -22.52 2.27 3.24
N GLY A 70 -22.37 1.18 2.49
CA GLY A 70 -21.07 0.54 2.29
C GLY A 70 -20.04 1.48 1.65
N LEU A 71 -20.43 2.21 0.60
CA LEU A 71 -19.56 3.20 -0.04
C LEU A 71 -19.22 4.36 0.90
N GLN A 72 -20.19 4.85 1.69
CA GLN A 72 -19.95 5.87 2.70
C GLN A 72 -18.96 5.38 3.77
N LEU A 73 -19.13 4.16 4.28
CA LEU A 73 -18.18 3.57 5.25
C LEU A 73 -16.79 3.45 4.64
N THR A 74 -16.65 2.91 3.43
CA THR A 74 -15.35 2.81 2.75
C THR A 74 -14.70 4.19 2.60
N ALA A 75 -15.46 5.22 2.21
CA ALA A 75 -14.95 6.59 2.08
C ALA A 75 -14.54 7.19 3.44
N VAL A 76 -15.31 6.95 4.49
CA VAL A 76 -15.00 7.40 5.86
C VAL A 76 -13.73 6.73 6.36
N PHE A 77 -13.61 5.40 6.25
CA PHE A 77 -12.40 4.69 6.65
C PHE A 77 -11.18 5.13 5.84
N LEU A 78 -11.36 5.41 4.54
CA LEU A 78 -10.30 5.93 3.68
C LEU A 78 -9.85 7.33 4.12
N ALA A 79 -10.78 8.19 4.50
CA ALA A 79 -10.45 9.49 5.06
C ALA A 79 -9.75 9.36 6.42
N ILE A 80 -10.21 8.48 7.30
CA ILE A 80 -9.61 8.26 8.63
C ILE A 80 -8.18 7.74 8.50
N THR A 81 -7.92 6.73 7.66
CA THR A 81 -6.55 6.22 7.43
C THR A 81 -5.65 7.31 6.86
N THR A 82 -6.12 8.06 5.85
CA THR A 82 -5.31 9.08 5.18
C THR A 82 -5.00 10.27 6.10
N LEU A 83 -6.02 10.85 6.72
CA LEU A 83 -5.86 11.96 7.65
C LEU A 83 -5.10 11.55 8.91
N GLY A 84 -5.31 10.32 9.38
CA GLY A 84 -4.56 9.76 10.49
C GLY A 84 -3.08 9.56 10.15
N SER A 85 -2.74 9.12 8.94
CA SER A 85 -1.35 9.05 8.48
C SER A 85 -0.71 10.44 8.41
N ILE A 86 -1.44 11.46 7.92
CA ILE A 86 -0.98 12.86 7.92
C ILE A 86 -0.69 13.31 9.37
N TRP A 87 -1.64 13.09 10.27
CA TRP A 87 -1.50 13.44 11.67
C TRP A 87 -0.32 12.73 12.33
N ASN A 88 -0.17 11.42 12.10
CA ASN A 88 0.94 10.62 12.61
C ASN A 88 2.30 11.12 12.08
N ALA A 89 2.37 11.46 10.79
CA ALA A 89 3.58 12.00 10.19
C ALA A 89 3.99 13.36 10.79
N ILE A 90 3.04 14.27 10.99
CA ILE A 90 3.29 15.59 11.59
C ILE A 90 3.69 15.46 13.06
N THR A 91 2.95 14.66 13.84
CA THR A 91 3.16 14.56 15.29
C THR A 91 4.44 13.83 15.68
N LYS A 92 4.89 12.89 14.84
CA LYS A 92 6.13 12.13 15.06
C LYS A 92 7.33 12.65 14.28
N ASP A 93 7.20 13.77 13.56
CA ASP A 93 8.26 14.34 12.72
C ASP A 93 8.89 13.29 11.78
N LEU A 94 8.03 12.53 11.09
CA LEU A 94 8.47 11.43 10.23
C LEU A 94 9.12 11.96 8.95
N LYS A 95 10.16 11.27 8.48
CA LYS A 95 10.88 11.60 7.25
C LYS A 95 10.43 10.74 6.09
N GLY A 96 10.41 11.33 4.90
CA GLY A 96 9.91 10.69 3.69
C GLY A 96 10.88 9.73 3.01
N ALA A 97 12.17 9.86 3.32
CA ALA A 97 13.19 8.96 2.82
C ALA A 97 13.18 7.63 3.60
N MET A 98 12.98 6.50 2.91
CA MET A 98 13.39 5.19 3.42
C MET A 98 14.90 5.04 3.25
N SER A 99 15.68 5.89 3.92
CA SER A 99 17.13 5.75 3.84
C SER A 99 17.53 4.37 4.39
N PHE A 100 18.24 3.57 3.61
CA PHE A 100 18.91 2.35 4.10
C PHE A 100 20.07 2.68 5.08
N THR A 101 20.26 3.95 5.43
CA THR A 101 21.15 4.34 6.51
C THR A 101 20.55 3.92 7.85
N ILE A 102 21.38 3.32 8.69
CA ILE A 102 21.04 2.87 10.06
C ILE A 102 20.94 4.12 10.95
N ASP A 103 19.97 4.99 10.68
CA ASP A 103 19.58 6.09 11.57
C ASP A 103 18.32 5.67 12.34
N ARG A 104 18.35 5.84 13.66
CA ARG A 104 17.29 5.44 14.59
C ARG A 104 15.94 6.08 14.23
N ARG A 105 15.96 7.27 13.63
CA ARG A 105 14.76 7.99 13.18
C ARG A 105 14.13 7.36 11.92
N THR A 106 14.93 6.73 11.06
CA THR A 106 14.43 6.03 9.87
C THR A 106 13.76 4.71 10.25
N GLU A 107 14.32 3.98 11.23
CA GLU A 107 13.69 2.80 11.81
C GLU A 107 12.35 3.13 12.49
N GLU A 108 12.29 4.27 13.21
CA GLU A 108 11.04 4.76 13.79
C GLU A 108 9.99 5.09 12.72
N SER A 109 10.38 5.71 11.60
CA SER A 109 9.47 6.01 10.48
C SER A 109 8.97 4.74 9.79
N LEU A 110 9.84 3.76 9.55
CA LEU A 110 9.46 2.47 8.97
C LEU A 110 8.47 1.71 9.88
N ALA A 111 8.76 1.62 11.18
CA ALA A 111 7.91 0.92 12.13
C ALA A 111 6.56 1.62 12.35
N ASN A 112 6.54 2.96 12.42
CA ASN A 112 5.35 3.72 12.82
C ASN A 112 4.47 4.20 11.67
N ASP A 113 4.93 4.15 10.43
CA ASP A 113 4.13 4.51 9.24
C ASP A 113 4.01 3.33 8.28
N TYR A 114 5.14 2.71 7.94
CA TYR A 114 5.17 1.72 6.87
C TYR A 114 4.66 0.33 7.27
N ILE A 115 4.95 -0.13 8.49
CA ILE A 115 4.65 -1.51 8.92
C ILE A 115 3.21 -1.66 9.47
N MET A 116 2.66 -0.58 10.04
CA MET A 116 1.35 -0.61 10.69
C MET A 116 0.20 -0.67 9.68
N THR A 117 -0.72 -1.61 9.89
CA THR A 117 -1.81 -1.89 8.93
C THR A 117 -2.75 -0.72 8.70
N HIS A 118 -3.09 0.01 9.75
CA HIS A 118 -4.06 1.11 9.66
C HIS A 118 -3.55 2.30 8.84
N TRP A 119 -2.24 2.51 8.71
CA TRP A 119 -1.66 3.54 7.83
C TRP A 119 -1.56 3.08 6.38
N ARG A 120 -1.57 1.76 6.14
CA ARG A 120 -1.58 1.17 4.79
C ARG A 120 -2.96 0.82 4.27
N ALA A 121 -3.98 0.86 5.11
CA ALA A 121 -5.34 0.42 4.77
C ALA A 121 -5.93 1.16 3.56
N ALA A 122 -5.44 2.37 3.24
CA ALA A 122 -5.90 3.16 2.11
C ALA A 122 -5.92 2.40 0.78
N SER A 123 -4.85 1.67 0.42
CA SER A 123 -4.76 0.94 -0.84
C SER A 123 -5.79 -0.20 -0.91
N PHE A 124 -5.99 -0.90 0.20
CA PHE A 124 -7.03 -1.92 0.35
C PHE A 124 -8.44 -1.35 0.18
N LEU A 125 -8.72 -0.21 0.81
CA LEU A 125 -10.03 0.45 0.74
C LEU A 125 -10.35 0.96 -0.67
N ILE A 126 -9.36 1.53 -1.37
CA ILE A 126 -9.49 1.92 -2.78
C ILE A 126 -9.77 0.68 -3.65
N GLY A 127 -9.04 -0.41 -3.43
CA GLY A 127 -9.25 -1.69 -4.11
C GLY A 127 -10.64 -2.28 -3.87
N MET A 128 -11.14 -2.22 -2.64
CA MET A 128 -12.51 -2.62 -2.28
C MET A 128 -13.56 -1.79 -3.03
N GLY A 129 -13.35 -0.47 -3.11
CA GLY A 129 -14.20 0.42 -3.90
C GLY A 129 -14.23 0.03 -5.38
N LEU A 130 -13.06 -0.17 -5.99
CA LEU A 130 -12.94 -0.66 -7.37
C LEU A 130 -13.65 -2.00 -7.55
N GLY A 131 -13.43 -2.97 -6.66
CA GLY A 131 -14.05 -4.29 -6.71
C GLY A 131 -15.58 -4.22 -6.72
N TYR A 132 -16.17 -3.34 -5.93
CA TYR A 132 -17.61 -3.09 -5.95
C TYR A 132 -18.10 -2.49 -7.28
N PHE A 133 -17.38 -1.51 -7.84
CA PHE A 133 -17.73 -0.96 -9.16
C PHE A 133 -17.63 -2.03 -10.27
N LEU A 134 -16.58 -2.84 -10.25
CA LEU A 134 -16.42 -3.96 -11.19
C LEU A 134 -17.53 -4.99 -11.05
N PHE A 135 -17.97 -5.28 -9.82
CA PHE A 135 -19.14 -6.14 -9.57
C PHE A 135 -20.40 -5.58 -10.24
N LYS A 136 -20.68 -4.29 -10.09
CA LYS A 136 -21.85 -3.64 -10.71
C LYS A 136 -21.76 -3.59 -12.24
N ILE A 137 -20.57 -3.39 -12.79
CA ILE A 137 -20.33 -3.47 -14.23
C ILE A 137 -20.61 -4.88 -14.76
N LYS A 138 -20.09 -5.91 -14.08
CA LYS A 138 -20.31 -7.31 -14.47
C LYS A 138 -21.77 -7.75 -14.36
N GLN A 139 -22.53 -7.21 -13.40
CA GLN A 139 -23.97 -7.43 -13.27
C GLN A 139 -24.81 -6.66 -14.31
N GLY A 140 -24.19 -5.79 -15.13
CA GLY A 140 -24.89 -4.95 -16.10
C GLY A 140 -25.64 -3.76 -15.49
N GLU A 141 -25.53 -3.55 -14.18
CA GLU A 141 -26.17 -2.42 -13.47
C GLU A 141 -25.46 -1.08 -13.73
N LEU A 142 -24.19 -1.12 -14.16
CA LEU A 142 -23.39 0.06 -14.48
C LEU A 142 -22.71 -0.09 -15.84
N VAL A 143 -23.06 0.78 -16.79
CA VAL A 143 -22.44 0.80 -18.12
C VAL A 143 -21.51 2.00 -18.25
N LEU A 144 -20.20 1.75 -18.32
CA LEU A 144 -19.19 2.79 -18.53
C LEU A 144 -18.89 2.96 -20.02
N LYS A 145 -19.31 4.09 -20.60
CA LYS A 145 -18.95 4.47 -21.97
C LYS A 145 -17.58 5.17 -21.99
N MET A 146 -16.59 4.50 -22.56
CA MET A 146 -15.23 5.03 -22.72
C MET A 146 -15.04 5.66 -24.10
N SER A 147 -14.77 6.97 -24.13
CA SER A 147 -14.32 7.64 -25.35
C SER A 147 -12.80 7.48 -25.50
N ARG A 148 -12.29 7.60 -26.73
CA ARG A 148 -10.83 7.55 -26.99
C ARG A 148 -10.06 8.58 -26.16
N ALA A 149 -10.62 9.78 -25.98
CA ALA A 149 -10.02 10.83 -25.16
C ALA A 149 -9.89 10.41 -23.68
N LYS A 150 -10.95 9.84 -23.09
CA LYS A 150 -10.91 9.34 -21.70
C LYS A 150 -9.89 8.22 -21.53
N LEU A 151 -9.80 7.32 -22.52
CA LEU A 151 -8.83 6.22 -22.49
C LEU A 151 -7.38 6.74 -22.46
N TRP A 152 -7.03 7.64 -23.39
CA TRP A 152 -5.69 8.23 -23.43
C TRP A 152 -5.37 9.06 -22.19
N ALA A 153 -6.32 9.88 -21.73
CA ALA A 153 -6.14 10.66 -20.51
C ALA A 153 -5.86 9.77 -19.30
N GLY A 154 -6.63 8.70 -19.12
CA GLY A 154 -6.41 7.77 -18.01
C GLY A 154 -5.10 6.99 -18.11
N TRP A 155 -4.66 6.61 -19.32
CA TRP A 155 -3.34 5.98 -19.51
C TRP A 155 -2.20 6.93 -19.14
N LEU A 156 -2.23 8.18 -19.63
CA LEU A 156 -1.22 9.19 -19.29
C LEU A 156 -1.20 9.45 -17.77
N LEU A 157 -2.37 9.57 -17.15
CA LEU A 157 -2.48 9.77 -15.71
C LEU A 157 -1.97 8.58 -14.92
N SER A 158 -2.30 7.35 -15.34
CA SER A 158 -1.82 6.12 -14.72
C SER A 158 -0.31 5.98 -14.80
N ILE A 159 0.29 6.28 -15.96
CA ILE A 159 1.74 6.25 -16.15
C ILE A 159 2.39 7.31 -15.25
N PHE A 160 1.87 8.54 -15.25
CA PHE A 160 2.35 9.60 -14.39
C PHE A 160 2.31 9.20 -12.91
N PHE A 161 1.18 8.66 -12.43
CA PHE A 161 1.05 8.22 -11.05
C PHE A 161 2.03 7.13 -10.66
N ILE A 162 2.21 6.11 -11.50
CA ILE A 162 3.15 5.01 -11.21
C ILE A 162 4.59 5.52 -11.25
N VAL A 163 4.98 6.25 -12.30
CA VAL A 163 6.34 6.78 -12.48
C VAL A 163 6.67 7.76 -11.35
N PHE A 164 5.80 8.72 -11.05
CA PHE A 164 6.02 9.66 -9.95
C PHE A 164 6.19 8.92 -8.62
N SER A 165 5.32 7.94 -8.33
CA SER A 165 5.38 7.22 -7.04
C SER A 165 6.68 6.43 -6.87
N VAL A 166 7.15 5.80 -7.95
CA VAL A 166 8.36 4.96 -7.95
C VAL A 166 9.64 5.79 -8.01
N PHE A 167 9.71 6.82 -8.85
CA PHE A 167 10.96 7.54 -9.10
C PHE A 167 11.16 8.74 -8.17
N PHE A 168 10.11 9.35 -7.62
CA PHE A 168 10.30 10.49 -6.73
C PHE A 168 11.04 10.12 -5.43
N VAL A 169 11.05 8.83 -5.04
CA VAL A 169 11.86 8.35 -3.91
C VAL A 169 13.34 8.67 -4.10
N SER A 170 13.85 8.66 -5.34
CA SER A 170 15.27 8.92 -5.59
C SER A 170 15.67 10.36 -5.29
N VAL A 171 14.71 11.30 -5.33
CA VAL A 171 14.93 12.70 -4.94
C VAL A 171 15.07 12.81 -3.41
N LEU A 172 14.29 12.02 -2.67
CA LEU A 172 14.33 12.01 -1.20
C LEU A 172 15.52 11.23 -0.65
N GLU A 173 16.02 10.25 -1.40
CA GLU A 173 17.19 9.44 -1.05
C GLU A 173 18.52 10.05 -1.52
N ASP A 174 18.49 11.19 -2.23
CA ASP A 174 19.70 11.90 -2.61
C ASP A 174 20.50 12.31 -1.36
N PRO A 175 21.80 11.98 -1.26
CA PRO A 175 22.64 12.36 -0.12
C PRO A 175 22.69 13.88 0.15
N GLU A 176 22.47 14.71 -0.87
CA GLU A 176 22.45 16.17 -0.77
C GLU A 176 21.09 16.72 -0.34
N TYR A 177 20.03 15.88 -0.38
CA TYR A 177 18.67 16.29 -0.01
C TYR A 177 18.58 16.67 1.48
N GLN A 178 18.08 17.87 1.74
CA GLN A 178 17.77 18.32 3.10
C GLN A 178 16.31 17.98 3.40
N PRO A 179 16.03 17.15 4.43
CA PRO A 179 14.66 16.76 4.79
C PRO A 179 13.77 17.98 4.97
N ASN A 180 12.65 18.01 4.24
CA ASN A 180 11.70 19.12 4.28
C ASN A 180 10.29 18.57 4.54
N PRO A 181 9.68 18.86 5.71
CA PRO A 181 8.34 18.37 6.05
C PRO A 181 7.28 18.68 4.99
N TRP A 182 7.43 19.79 4.25
CA TRP A 182 6.51 20.20 3.19
C TRP A 182 6.61 19.36 1.91
N VAL A 183 7.65 18.53 1.79
CA VAL A 183 7.88 17.63 0.65
C VAL A 183 7.76 16.17 1.11
N ASP A 184 8.43 15.82 2.21
CA ASP A 184 8.47 14.50 2.81
C ASP A 184 7.07 13.97 3.16
N ILE A 185 6.31 14.72 3.98
CA ILE A 185 5.03 14.26 4.50
C ILE A 185 4.00 14.09 3.37
N PRO A 186 3.82 15.06 2.45
CA PRO A 186 2.95 14.84 1.30
C PRO A 186 3.38 13.63 0.47
N TYR A 187 4.68 13.45 0.20
CA TYR A 187 5.14 12.30 -0.56
C TYR A 187 4.84 10.97 0.14
N MET A 188 5.18 10.82 1.43
CA MET A 188 4.96 9.59 2.22
C MET A 188 3.54 9.03 2.10
N ILE A 189 2.57 9.93 2.00
CA ILE A 189 1.16 9.60 2.03
C ILE A 189 0.65 9.48 0.59
N ILE A 190 0.90 10.50 -0.23
CA ILE A 190 0.33 10.62 -1.58
C ILE A 190 0.90 9.56 -2.52
N HIS A 191 2.19 9.19 -2.43
CA HIS A 191 2.77 8.22 -3.39
C HIS A 191 2.04 6.87 -3.37
N ARG A 192 1.59 6.40 -2.21
CA ARG A 192 0.85 5.12 -2.07
C ARG A 192 -0.52 5.22 -2.73
N HIS A 193 -1.20 6.35 -2.55
CA HIS A 193 -2.48 6.62 -3.19
C HIS A 193 -2.33 6.71 -4.71
N LEU A 194 -1.36 7.48 -5.20
CA LEU A 194 -1.10 7.63 -6.63
C LEU A 194 -0.78 6.27 -7.27
N LEU A 195 0.14 5.52 -6.69
CA LEU A 195 0.46 4.16 -7.15
C LEU A 195 -0.78 3.29 -7.24
N THR A 196 -1.62 3.30 -6.21
CA THR A 196 -2.88 2.54 -6.18
C THR A 196 -3.84 3.00 -7.28
N TRP A 197 -4.04 4.31 -7.45
CA TRP A 197 -4.90 4.87 -8.48
C TRP A 197 -4.40 4.58 -9.90
N GLY A 198 -3.09 4.52 -10.11
CA GLY A 198 -2.50 4.06 -11.36
C GLY A 198 -2.92 2.63 -11.68
N PHE A 199 -2.76 1.70 -10.73
CA PHE A 199 -3.21 0.32 -10.93
C PHE A 199 -4.74 0.19 -11.06
N VAL A 200 -5.52 0.99 -10.34
CA VAL A 200 -6.99 1.02 -10.46
C VAL A 200 -7.41 1.28 -11.91
N TRP A 201 -6.77 2.25 -12.57
CA TRP A 201 -7.05 2.54 -13.98
C TRP A 201 -6.74 1.34 -14.88
N ILE A 202 -5.55 0.75 -14.73
CA ILE A 202 -5.12 -0.41 -15.52
C ILE A 202 -6.12 -1.57 -15.37
N ILE A 203 -6.47 -1.92 -14.13
CA ILE A 203 -7.43 -2.98 -13.84
C ILE A 203 -8.80 -2.67 -14.47
N LEU A 204 -9.28 -1.43 -14.34
CA LEU A 204 -10.57 -1.02 -14.90
C LEU A 204 -10.60 -1.13 -16.43
N VAL A 205 -9.58 -0.62 -17.14
CA VAL A 205 -9.59 -0.69 -18.61
C VAL A 205 -9.35 -2.10 -19.15
N CYS A 206 -8.54 -2.91 -18.47
CA CYS A 206 -8.35 -4.32 -18.81
C CYS A 206 -9.65 -5.11 -18.64
N THR A 207 -10.37 -4.92 -17.53
CA THR A 207 -11.66 -5.59 -17.29
C THR A 207 -12.78 -5.13 -18.23
N LEU A 208 -12.74 -3.88 -18.70
CA LEU A 208 -13.66 -3.37 -19.73
C LEU A 208 -13.30 -3.80 -21.17
N GLY A 209 -12.20 -4.53 -21.37
CA GLY A 209 -11.74 -4.96 -22.70
C GLY A 209 -11.02 -3.87 -23.51
N HIS A 210 -10.68 -2.73 -22.88
CA HIS A 210 -9.96 -1.62 -23.50
C HIS A 210 -8.45 -1.59 -23.17
N GLY A 211 -7.94 -2.60 -22.47
CA GLY A 211 -6.53 -2.67 -22.04
C GLY A 211 -5.51 -3.02 -23.15
N GLY A 212 -5.95 -3.35 -24.36
CA GLY A 212 -5.07 -3.59 -25.51
C GLY A 212 -3.99 -4.65 -25.25
N TRP A 213 -2.72 -4.31 -25.50
CA TRP A 213 -1.58 -5.21 -25.28
C TRP A 213 -1.33 -5.51 -23.80
N VAL A 214 -1.59 -4.55 -22.91
CA VAL A 214 -1.43 -4.74 -21.46
C VAL A 214 -2.34 -5.86 -20.98
N ASN A 215 -3.60 -5.89 -21.46
CA ASN A 215 -4.52 -6.98 -21.14
C ASN A 215 -4.00 -8.34 -21.60
N LYS A 216 -3.36 -8.45 -22.77
CA LYS A 216 -2.81 -9.72 -23.26
C LYS A 216 -1.70 -10.27 -22.37
N ILE A 217 -0.84 -9.40 -21.86
CA ILE A 217 0.23 -9.79 -20.93
C ILE A 217 -0.36 -10.22 -19.59
N LEU A 218 -1.29 -9.42 -19.05
CA LEU A 218 -1.89 -9.68 -17.74
C LEU A 218 -2.85 -10.88 -17.71
N SER A 219 -3.45 -11.22 -18.86
CA SER A 219 -4.35 -12.36 -19.00
C SER A 219 -3.67 -13.58 -19.62
N TRP A 220 -2.33 -13.60 -19.66
CA TRP A 220 -1.61 -14.72 -20.25
C TRP A 220 -1.82 -15.98 -19.39
N SER A 221 -2.35 -17.03 -20.00
CA SER A 221 -2.45 -18.35 -19.37
C SER A 221 -1.05 -18.91 -19.13
N ALA A 222 -0.70 -19.14 -17.86
CA ALA A 222 0.50 -19.88 -17.46
C ALA A 222 0.40 -21.35 -17.87
#